data_AF-A0A2T5DG84-F1
#
_entry.id   AF-A0A2T5DG84-F1
#
_cell.length_a   1.000
_cell.length_b   1.000
_cell.length_c   1.000
_cell.angle_alpha   90.00
_cell.angle_beta   90.00
_cell.angle_gamma   90.00
#
_symmetry.space_group_name_H-M   'P 1'
#
loop_
_entity.id
_entity.type
_entity.pdbx_description
1 polymer ?
#
loop_
_entity_poly.entity_id
_entity_poly.type
_entity_poly.pdbx_seq_one_letter_code
_entity_poly.pdbx_strand_id
1 'polypeptide(L)'
;MVKKKWLIPVSIGILLALFTTIGVNKIDEPTEKARQIAFLKEHEKEMTVYVKSQNDKITSVQYIWESVEVITIGNGLPFGAGEAITIEGKFNHIPDSSFYLQFSLEKTNRMPVIESMTAFNSFRIKGMLL
;
A
#
# COMPACT_ATOMS: atom_id res chain seq x y z
N MET A 1 -21.88 53.61 -22.12
CA MET A 1 -20.49 53.20 -22.43
C MET A 1 -19.57 54.09 -21.61
N VAL A 2 -18.70 53.67 -20.67
CA VAL A 2 -18.25 52.41 -20.07
C VAL A 2 -18.02 52.74 -18.58
N LYS A 3 -18.58 51.96 -17.63
CA LYS A 3 -18.24 52.09 -16.20
C LYS A 3 -16.92 51.34 -15.95
N LYS A 4 -15.82 52.04 -15.66
CA LYS A 4 -14.59 51.42 -15.14
C LYS A 4 -14.73 51.27 -13.62
N LYS A 5 -14.90 50.04 -13.15
CA LYS A 5 -14.81 49.68 -11.73
C LYS A 5 -13.33 49.69 -11.32
N TRP A 6 -12.95 50.57 -10.40
CA TRP A 6 -11.69 50.45 -9.66
C TRP A 6 -11.96 49.55 -8.45
N LEU A 7 -11.36 48.37 -8.40
CA LEU A 7 -11.25 47.55 -7.21
C LEU A 7 -9.91 47.90 -6.56
N ILE A 8 -9.96 48.58 -5.42
CA ILE A 8 -8.82 48.72 -4.50
C ILE A 8 -8.80 47.44 -3.65
N PRO A 9 -7.66 46.72 -3.54
CA PRO A 9 -7.58 45.52 -2.72
C PRO A 9 -7.51 45.90 -1.24
N VAL A 10 -8.53 45.54 -0.45
CA VAL A 10 -8.36 45.47 1.01
C VAL A 10 -7.83 44.07 1.32
N SER A 11 -6.51 43.98 1.32
CA SER A 11 -5.78 42.83 1.83
C SER A 11 -5.78 42.88 3.36
N ILE A 12 -5.80 41.69 3.96
CA ILE A 12 -5.35 41.36 5.32
C ILE A 12 -6.27 41.84 6.44
N GLY A 13 -6.85 40.87 7.13
CA GLY A 13 -7.35 41.11 8.48
C GLY A 13 -8.39 40.15 9.03
N ILE A 14 -8.84 39.11 8.31
CA ILE A 14 -9.83 38.17 8.87
C ILE A 14 -9.55 36.75 8.35
N LEU A 15 -8.67 36.01 9.03
CA LEU A 15 -8.89 34.59 9.33
C LEU A 15 -7.88 34.02 10.35
N LEU A 16 -7.47 34.80 11.35
CA LEU A 16 -6.58 34.30 12.42
C LEU A 16 -7.32 34.00 13.74
N ALA A 17 -8.59 33.57 13.65
CA ALA A 17 -9.45 33.38 14.84
C ALA A 17 -10.37 32.15 14.76
N LEU A 18 -9.91 31.03 14.18
CA LEU A 18 -10.68 29.76 14.19
C LEU A 18 -9.84 28.50 14.51
N PHE A 19 -8.75 28.62 15.26
CA PHE A 19 -8.09 27.45 15.87
C PHE A 19 -8.00 27.56 17.38
N THR A 20 -9.02 28.14 18.01
CA THR A 20 -9.34 27.84 19.41
C THR A 20 -10.47 26.83 19.42
N THR A 21 -10.22 25.67 20.05
CA THR A 21 -11.13 24.53 20.27
C THR A 21 -11.29 23.51 19.13
N ILE A 22 -10.20 22.83 18.76
CA ILE A 22 -10.31 21.40 18.46
C ILE A 22 -9.26 20.75 19.35
N GLY A 23 -9.71 19.95 20.30
CA GLY A 23 -8.81 19.19 21.17
C GLY A 23 -7.75 18.52 20.30
N VAL A 24 -6.50 18.62 20.72
CA VAL A 24 -5.44 17.76 20.18
C VAL A 24 -5.87 16.34 20.54
N ASN A 25 -6.63 15.71 19.64
CA ASN A 25 -6.84 14.28 19.68
C ASN A 25 -5.44 13.71 19.66
N LYS A 26 -5.09 12.93 20.69
CA LYS A 26 -3.86 12.14 20.69
C LYS A 26 -3.84 11.43 19.34
N ILE A 27 -2.88 11.75 18.48
CA ILE A 27 -2.67 10.99 17.26
C ILE A 27 -2.15 9.66 17.80
N ASP A 28 -3.05 8.70 18.00
CA ASP A 28 -2.68 7.37 18.42
C ASP A 28 -1.64 6.86 17.42
N GLU A 29 -0.56 6.29 17.95
CA GLU A 29 0.49 5.74 17.11
C GLU A 29 -0.15 4.73 16.12
N PRO A 30 0.17 4.81 14.81
CA PRO A 30 -0.42 3.89 13.85
C PRO A 30 -0.11 2.45 14.25
N THR A 31 -1.11 1.58 14.13
CA THR A 31 -0.95 0.14 14.40
C THR A 31 0.18 -0.46 13.55
N GLU A 32 0.78 -1.55 14.01
CA GLU A 32 1.80 -2.28 13.23
C GLU A 32 1.34 -2.54 11.79
N LYS A 33 0.09 -3.01 11.62
CA LYS A 33 -0.51 -3.25 10.30
C LYS A 33 -0.61 -1.98 9.47
N ALA A 34 -1.01 -0.85 10.06
CA ALA A 34 -1.08 0.42 9.34
C ALA A 34 0.30 0.89 8.87
N ARG A 35 1.34 0.71 9.70
CA ARG A 35 2.73 1.02 9.34
C ARG A 35 3.23 0.12 8.20
N GLN A 36 2.96 -1.18 8.26
CA GLN A 36 3.31 -2.14 7.22
C GLN A 36 2.65 -1.80 5.88
N ILE A 37 1.34 -1.49 5.87
CA ILE A 37 0.61 -1.09 4.66
C ILE A 37 1.18 0.24 4.10
N ALA A 38 1.49 1.20 4.97
CA ALA A 38 2.08 2.47 4.54
C ALA A 38 3.44 2.26 3.86
N PHE A 39 4.28 1.40 4.44
CA PHE A 39 5.56 1.01 3.83
C PHE A 39 5.35 0.34 2.46
N LEU A 40 4.46 -0.65 2.34
CA LEU A 40 4.21 -1.29 1.05
C LEU A 40 3.69 -0.30 -0.02
N LYS A 41 2.88 0.69 0.37
CA LYS A 41 2.43 1.76 -0.54
C LYS A 41 3.57 2.67 -0.98
N GLU A 42 4.49 3.02 -0.10
CA GLU A 42 5.69 3.79 -0.45
C GLU A 42 6.57 3.04 -1.47
N HIS A 43 6.60 1.71 -1.38
CA HIS A 43 7.37 0.81 -2.25
C HIS A 43 6.55 0.23 -3.43
N GLU A 44 5.36 0.78 -3.74
CA GLU A 44 4.47 0.26 -4.79
C GLU A 44 5.15 0.17 -6.17
N LYS A 45 6.01 1.14 -6.49
CA LYS A 45 6.75 1.17 -7.76
C LYS A 45 7.69 -0.03 -7.89
N GLU A 46 8.43 -0.36 -6.83
CA GLU A 46 9.40 -1.47 -6.84
C GLU A 46 8.67 -2.81 -6.93
N MET A 47 7.57 -2.97 -6.18
CA MET A 47 6.71 -4.14 -6.30
C MET A 47 6.14 -4.27 -7.72
N THR A 48 5.72 -3.18 -8.35
CA THR A 48 5.15 -3.19 -9.70
C THR A 48 6.20 -3.59 -10.73
N VAL A 49 7.43 -3.07 -10.62
CA VAL A 49 8.54 -3.44 -11.50
C VAL A 49 8.86 -4.92 -11.37
N TYR A 50 8.95 -5.44 -10.16
CA TYR A 50 9.17 -6.87 -9.91
C TYR A 50 8.07 -7.75 -10.52
N VAL A 51 6.80 -7.39 -10.29
CA VAL A 51 5.67 -8.17 -10.83
C VAL A 51 5.72 -8.22 -12.37
N LYS A 52 5.96 -7.09 -13.02
CA LYS A 52 6.08 -7.02 -14.49
C LYS A 52 7.29 -7.80 -15.02
N SER A 53 8.38 -7.88 -14.25
CA SER A 53 9.55 -8.66 -14.65
C SER A 53 9.33 -10.17 -14.58
N GLN A 54 8.31 -10.65 -13.86
CA GLN A 54 8.01 -12.08 -13.78
C GLN A 54 7.31 -12.62 -15.03
N ASN A 55 6.58 -11.77 -15.77
CA ASN A 55 5.85 -12.17 -16.97
C ASN A 55 5.61 -10.94 -17.86
N ASP A 56 6.14 -10.96 -19.08
CA ASP A 56 6.08 -9.85 -20.05
C ASP A 56 4.65 -9.52 -20.52
N LYS A 57 3.70 -10.46 -20.37
CA LYS A 57 2.28 -10.21 -20.63
C LYS A 57 1.64 -9.26 -19.60
N ILE A 58 2.29 -9.00 -18.47
CA ILE A 58 1.76 -8.11 -17.42
C ILE A 58 2.14 -6.66 -17.73
N THR A 59 1.14 -5.86 -18.09
CA THR A 59 1.31 -4.44 -18.48
C THR A 59 0.79 -3.46 -17.43
N SER A 60 -0.14 -3.87 -16.56
CA SER A 60 -0.62 -3.10 -15.41
C SER A 60 -0.80 -3.98 -14.18
N VAL A 61 -0.64 -3.39 -13.00
CA VAL A 61 -0.78 -4.06 -11.70
C VAL A 61 -1.75 -3.26 -10.82
N GLN A 62 -2.57 -3.94 -10.04
CA GLN A 62 -3.48 -3.38 -9.06
C GLN A 62 -3.31 -4.13 -7.73
N TYR A 63 -3.08 -3.42 -6.63
CA TYR A 63 -2.93 -4.03 -5.31
C TYR A 63 -4.22 -3.97 -4.50
N ILE A 64 -4.54 -5.05 -3.81
CA ILE A 64 -5.69 -5.16 -2.90
C ILE A 64 -5.18 -4.87 -1.49
N TRP A 65 -5.09 -3.60 -1.10
CA TRP A 65 -4.44 -3.19 0.16
C TRP A 65 -5.09 -3.78 1.42
N GLU A 66 -6.39 -4.05 1.36
CA GLU A 66 -7.16 -4.71 2.41
C GLU A 66 -6.79 -6.18 2.60
N SER A 67 -6.18 -6.81 1.59
CA SER A 67 -5.69 -8.20 1.66
C SER A 67 -4.37 -8.36 2.41
N VAL A 68 -3.74 -7.25 2.83
CA VAL A 68 -2.47 -7.32 3.54
C VAL A 68 -2.64 -8.07 4.86
N GLU A 69 -1.89 -9.16 5.02
CA GLU A 69 -1.96 -10.02 6.19
C GLU A 69 -0.59 -10.58 6.57
N VAL A 70 -0.38 -10.80 7.86
CA VAL A 70 0.77 -11.56 8.36
C VAL A 70 0.35 -13.01 8.50
N ILE A 71 1.08 -13.90 7.85
CA ILE A 71 0.88 -15.34 7.87
C ILE A 71 2.02 -16.04 8.59
N THR A 72 1.72 -17.16 9.25
CA THR A 72 2.74 -18.09 9.74
C THR A 72 3.13 -19.03 8.60
N ILE A 73 4.42 -19.08 8.27
CA ILE A 73 4.96 -20.02 7.30
C ILE A 73 4.97 -21.41 7.94
N GLY A 74 4.24 -22.36 7.37
CA GLY A 74 4.25 -23.75 7.82
C GLY A 74 5.49 -24.49 7.33
N ASN A 75 6.13 -25.26 8.23
CA ASN A 75 7.20 -26.22 7.88
C ASN A 75 6.86 -27.67 8.29
N GLY A 76 5.60 -27.94 8.62
CA GLY A 76 5.17 -29.25 9.13
C GLY A 76 5.51 -29.51 10.60
N LEU A 77 6.16 -28.57 11.31
CA LEU A 77 6.39 -28.60 12.76
C LEU A 77 5.44 -27.64 13.49
N PRO A 78 5.11 -27.87 14.78
CA PRO A 78 4.19 -27.01 15.54
C PRO A 78 4.61 -25.54 15.65
N PHE A 79 5.90 -25.25 15.43
CA PHE A 79 6.50 -23.94 15.63
C PHE A 79 6.62 -23.10 14.34
N GLY A 80 6.19 -23.64 13.18
CA GLY A 80 6.33 -22.97 11.89
C GLY A 80 7.79 -22.69 11.49
N ALA A 81 7.99 -22.09 10.32
CA ALA A 81 9.28 -21.59 9.82
C ALA A 81 9.47 -20.07 10.04
N GLY A 82 8.52 -19.42 10.70
CA GLY A 82 8.51 -17.96 10.92
C GLY A 82 7.23 -17.31 10.39
N GLU A 83 7.24 -15.99 10.30
CA GLU A 83 6.13 -15.19 9.78
C GLU A 83 6.54 -14.48 8.49
N ALA A 84 5.57 -14.24 7.63
CA ALA A 84 5.70 -13.39 6.45
C ALA A 84 4.49 -12.48 6.32
N ILE A 85 4.64 -11.39 5.59
CA ILE A 85 3.51 -10.54 5.20
C ILE A 85 3.20 -10.76 3.73
N THR A 86 1.93 -10.86 3.39
CA THR A 86 1.45 -11.11 2.03
C THR A 86 0.54 -9.99 1.55
N ILE A 87 0.43 -9.84 0.24
CA ILE A 87 -0.53 -8.96 -0.42
C ILE A 87 -1.00 -9.60 -1.72
N GLU A 88 -2.32 -9.60 -1.93
CA GLU A 88 -2.94 -9.97 -3.20
C GLU A 88 -2.92 -8.79 -4.19
N GLY A 89 -2.74 -9.11 -5.46
CA GLY A 89 -2.96 -8.15 -6.53
C GLY A 89 -3.60 -8.75 -7.77
N LYS A 90 -4.05 -7.87 -8.66
CA LYS A 90 -4.60 -8.16 -9.99
C LYS A 90 -3.71 -7.55 -11.06
N PHE A 91 -3.84 -8.04 -12.28
CA PHE A 91 -3.09 -7.51 -13.42
C PHE A 91 -3.97 -7.28 -14.65
N ASN A 92 -3.48 -6.40 -15.53
CA ASN A 92 -4.11 -6.05 -16.81
C ASN A 92 -5.59 -5.63 -16.72
N HIS A 93 -6.07 -5.19 -15.55
CA HIS A 93 -7.49 -4.91 -15.30
C HIS A 93 -8.41 -6.12 -15.56
N ILE A 94 -7.88 -7.34 -15.48
CA ILE A 94 -8.66 -8.58 -15.66
C ILE A 94 -9.31 -8.91 -14.31
N PRO A 95 -10.65 -8.91 -14.18
CA PRO A 95 -11.32 -9.11 -12.89
C PRO A 95 -10.97 -10.42 -12.21
N ASP A 96 -10.80 -11.49 -12.98
CA ASP A 96 -10.49 -12.84 -12.48
C ASP A 96 -8.98 -13.13 -12.44
N SER A 97 -8.14 -12.10 -12.55
CA SER A 97 -6.69 -12.26 -12.39
C SER A 97 -6.30 -12.18 -10.93
N SER A 98 -5.28 -12.95 -10.55
CA SER A 98 -4.68 -12.86 -9.22
C SER A 98 -3.20 -13.22 -9.23
N PHE A 99 -2.48 -12.61 -8.30
CA PHE A 99 -1.14 -12.98 -7.87
C PHE A 99 -0.98 -12.62 -6.39
N TYR A 100 0.05 -13.19 -5.76
CA TYR A 100 0.38 -12.87 -4.38
C TYR A 100 1.86 -12.57 -4.25
N LEU A 101 2.18 -11.49 -3.56
CA LEU A 101 3.54 -11.21 -3.11
C LEU A 101 3.68 -11.59 -1.63
N GLN A 102 4.85 -12.07 -1.27
CA GLN A 102 5.26 -12.38 0.09
C GLN A 102 6.56 -11.66 0.41
N PHE A 103 6.69 -11.17 1.64
CA PHE A 103 7.87 -10.53 2.17
C PHE A 103 8.20 -11.12 3.54
N SER A 104 9.48 -11.27 3.84
CA SER A 104 9.95 -11.48 5.21
C SER A 104 9.70 -10.23 6.05
N LEU A 105 9.61 -10.44 7.36
CA LEU A 105 9.50 -9.37 8.35
C LEU A 105 10.85 -9.19 9.07
N GLU A 106 11.26 -7.94 9.25
CA GLU A 106 12.37 -7.57 10.13
C GLU A 106 12.12 -8.07 11.56
N LYS A 107 13.12 -8.68 12.19
CA LYS A 107 12.95 -9.28 13.53
C LYS A 107 12.68 -8.25 14.62
N THR A 108 13.17 -7.01 14.44
CA THR A 108 13.17 -5.97 15.48
C THR A 108 11.91 -5.12 15.47
N ASN A 109 11.48 -4.68 14.29
CA ASN A 109 10.37 -3.74 14.13
C ASN A 109 9.21 -4.31 13.31
N ARG A 110 9.31 -5.57 12.86
CA ARG A 110 8.30 -6.27 12.07
C ARG A 110 7.85 -5.52 10.82
N MET A 111 8.75 -4.72 10.22
CA MET A 111 8.50 -4.10 8.92
C MET A 111 8.80 -5.08 7.78
N PRO A 112 8.12 -4.97 6.63
CA PRO A 112 8.42 -5.80 5.46
C PRO A 112 9.84 -5.51 4.96
N VAL A 113 10.58 -6.54 4.56
CA VAL A 113 11.86 -6.40 3.88
C VAL A 113 11.62 -6.39 2.38
N ILE A 114 11.69 -5.22 1.74
CA ILE A 114 11.32 -5.06 0.33
C ILE A 114 12.16 -5.96 -0.60
N GLU A 115 13.44 -6.16 -0.30
CA GLU A 115 14.35 -7.02 -1.07
C GLU A 115 14.03 -8.52 -0.97
N SER A 116 13.23 -8.93 0.02
CA SER A 116 12.81 -10.32 0.21
C SER A 116 11.56 -10.70 -0.60
N MET A 117 11.05 -9.76 -1.40
CA MET A 117 9.83 -9.92 -2.18
C MET A 117 9.88 -11.15 -3.08
N THR A 118 8.85 -11.98 -2.98
CA THR A 118 8.67 -13.13 -3.87
C THR A 118 7.22 -13.30 -4.29
N ALA A 119 7.02 -13.64 -5.57
CA ALA A 119 5.74 -14.16 -6.03
C ALA A 119 5.62 -15.64 -5.61
N PHE A 120 4.95 -15.89 -4.48
CA PHE A 120 4.89 -17.24 -3.90
C PHE A 120 3.77 -18.12 -4.47
N ASN A 121 2.94 -17.57 -5.37
CA ASN A 121 1.97 -18.30 -6.18
C ASN A 121 2.08 -17.85 -7.63
N SER A 122 1.71 -18.72 -8.56
CA SER A 122 1.68 -18.38 -9.98
C SER A 122 0.64 -17.29 -10.28
N PHE A 123 0.92 -16.46 -11.29
CA PHE A 123 -0.05 -15.56 -11.90
C PHE A 123 -1.18 -16.37 -12.52
N ARG A 124 -2.43 -16.04 -12.19
CA ARG A 124 -3.61 -16.80 -12.62
C ARG A 124 -4.67 -15.92 -13.26
N ILE A 125 -5.46 -16.51 -14.16
CA ILE A 125 -6.73 -16.00 -14.68
C ILE A 125 -7.79 -17.09 -14.46
N LYS A 126 -8.88 -16.78 -13.76
CA LYS A 126 -9.95 -17.76 -13.42
C LYS A 126 -9.39 -19.03 -12.75
N GLY A 127 -8.35 -18.88 -11.94
CA GLY A 127 -7.63 -19.98 -11.30
C GLY A 127 -6.67 -20.76 -12.19
N MET A 128 -6.64 -20.52 -13.51
CA MET A 128 -5.71 -21.15 -14.44
C MET A 128 -4.41 -20.35 -14.53
N LEU A 129 -3.27 -21.04 -14.68
CA LEU A 129 -1.95 -20.42 -14.86
C LEU A 129 -1.90 -19.55 -16.12
N LEU A 130 -1.30 -18.36 -16.01
CA LEU A 130 -1.10 -17.37 -17.10
C LEU A 130 0.09 -17.71 -18.03
#